data_AF-A0A7T5RWZ4-F1
#
_entry.id   AF-A0A7T5RWZ4-F1
#
_cell.length_a   1.000
_cell.length_b   1.000
_cell.length_c   1.000
_cell.angle_alpha   90.00
_cell.angle_beta   90.00
_cell.angle_gamma   90.00
#
_symmetry.space_group_name_H-M   'P 1'
#
loop_
_entity.id
_entity.type
_entity.pdbx_description
1 polymer ?
#
loop_
_entity_poly.entity_id
_entity_poly.type
_entity_poly.pdbx_seq_one_letter_code
_entity_poly.pdbx_strand_id
1 'polypeptide(L)'
;MKDLEKRVSAIEARNAKVASDKEWETSLIRKIILLITTYLLIGAYMQLMGINRPWGNAIIPSIGFLISTLTLQWAKNAWLKSRDR
;
A
#
# COMPACT_ATOMS: atom_id res chain seq x y z
N MET A 1 -4.98 -38.86 14.13
CA MET A 1 -5.87 -37.72 14.41
C MET A 1 -5.11 -36.51 14.94
N LYS A 2 -4.33 -36.63 16.03
CA LYS A 2 -3.53 -35.50 16.60
C LYS A 2 -2.59 -34.76 15.64
N ASP A 3 -2.08 -35.41 14.59
CA ASP A 3 -1.21 -34.78 13.58
C ASP A 3 -1.98 -33.84 12.63
N LEU A 4 -3.17 -34.27 12.18
CA LEU A 4 -4.03 -33.47 11.32
C LEU A 4 -4.53 -32.22 12.03
N GLU A 5 -4.95 -32.35 13.30
CA GLU A 5 -5.39 -31.21 14.13
C GLU A 5 -4.28 -30.18 14.31
N LYS A 6 -3.03 -30.64 14.58
CA LYS A 6 -1.87 -29.75 14.66
C LYS A 6 -1.59 -29.04 13.35
N ARG A 7 -1.68 -29.74 12.22
CA ARG A 7 -1.49 -29.14 10.89
C ARG A 7 -2.57 -28.12 10.56
N VAL A 8 -3.84 -28.41 10.87
CA VAL A 8 -4.95 -27.48 10.67
C VAL A 8 -4.76 -26.23 11.52
N SER A 9 -4.48 -26.38 12.81
CA SER A 9 -4.21 -25.25 13.71
C SER A 9 -3.05 -24.36 13.24
N ALA A 10 -1.96 -24.98 12.74
CA ALA A 10 -0.83 -24.22 12.19
C ALA A 10 -1.21 -23.45 10.90
N ILE A 11 -2.04 -24.03 10.04
CA ILE A 11 -2.54 -23.37 8.82
C ILE A 11 -3.46 -22.21 9.19
N GLU A 12 -4.38 -22.39 10.13
CA GLU A 12 -5.29 -21.34 10.59
C GLU A 12 -4.53 -20.17 11.22
N ALA A 13 -3.55 -20.44 12.09
CA ALA A 13 -2.72 -19.42 12.70
C ALA A 13 -1.97 -18.59 11.65
N ARG A 14 -1.41 -19.24 10.62
CA ARG A 14 -0.74 -18.56 9.51
C ARG A 14 -1.73 -17.75 8.67
N ASN A 15 -2.89 -18.32 8.34
CA ASN A 15 -3.90 -17.65 7.53
C ASN A 15 -4.49 -16.42 8.24
N ALA A 16 -4.66 -16.48 9.57
CA ALA A 16 -5.09 -15.34 10.37
C ALA A 16 -4.09 -14.19 10.29
N LYS A 17 -2.79 -14.49 10.39
CA LYS A 17 -1.73 -13.48 10.21
C LYS A 17 -1.78 -12.85 8.82
N VAL A 18 -1.85 -13.69 7.77
CA VAL A 18 -1.93 -13.21 6.37
C VAL A 18 -3.18 -12.37 6.12
N ALA A 19 -4.32 -12.72 6.71
CA ALA A 19 -5.55 -11.96 6.59
C ALA A 19 -5.42 -10.57 7.22
N SER A 20 -4.88 -10.49 8.43
CA SER A 20 -4.63 -9.21 9.12
C SER A 20 -3.64 -8.33 8.35
N ASP A 21 -2.54 -8.91 7.84
CA ASP A 21 -1.59 -8.18 7.01
C ASP A 21 -2.27 -7.63 5.75
N LYS A 22 -3.11 -8.42 5.09
CA LYS A 22 -3.85 -8.03 3.88
C LYS A 22 -4.85 -6.91 4.16
N GLU A 23 -5.57 -6.97 5.28
CA GLU A 23 -6.47 -5.91 5.72
C GLU A 23 -5.71 -4.59 5.92
N TRP A 24 -4.55 -4.65 6.60
CA TRP A 24 -3.66 -3.50 6.76
C TRP A 24 -3.21 -2.93 5.41
N GLU A 25 -2.81 -3.77 4.45
CA GLU A 25 -2.41 -3.30 3.11
C GLU A 25 -3.53 -2.57 2.37
N THR A 26 -4.76 -3.03 2.54
CA THR A 26 -5.94 -2.41 1.92
C THR A 26 -6.51 -1.23 2.70
N SER A 27 -6.07 -1.06 3.95
CA SER A 27 -6.60 -0.07 4.88
C SER A 27 -6.42 1.36 4.37
N LEU A 28 -7.38 2.21 4.72
CA LEU A 28 -7.31 3.65 4.44
C LEU A 28 -6.22 4.34 5.28
N ILE A 29 -5.88 3.78 6.45
CA ILE A 29 -4.82 4.27 7.34
C ILE A 29 -3.46 4.23 6.64
N ARG A 30 -3.11 3.09 6.00
CA ARG A 30 -1.85 2.98 5.24
C ARG A 30 -1.75 4.03 4.13
N LYS A 31 -2.86 4.32 3.44
CA LYS A 31 -2.93 5.32 2.37
C LYS A 31 -2.69 6.74 2.90
N ILE A 32 -3.30 7.08 4.05
CA ILE A 32 -3.08 8.39 4.70
C ILE A 32 -1.62 8.54 5.13
N ILE A 33 -1.03 7.51 5.76
CA ILE A 33 0.37 7.54 6.19
C ILE A 33 1.28 7.79 4.96
N LEU A 34 1.09 7.03 3.88
CA LEU A 34 1.88 7.21 2.65
C LEU A 34 1.71 8.62 2.06
N LEU A 35 0.49 9.14 2.03
CA LEU A 35 0.21 10.48 1.52
C LEU A 35 0.92 11.57 2.35
N ILE A 36 0.79 11.52 3.68
CA ILE A 36 1.39 12.49 4.58
C ILE A 36 2.92 12.43 4.51
N THR A 37 3.51 11.23 4.61
CA THR A 37 4.96 11.07 4.56
C THR A 37 5.52 11.53 3.21
N THR A 38 4.88 11.19 2.09
CA THR A 38 5.32 11.62 0.76
C THR A 38 5.24 13.14 0.61
N TYR A 39 4.14 13.75 1.06
CA TYR A 39 3.95 15.19 1.01
C TYR A 39 4.99 15.94 1.84
N LEU A 40 5.27 15.47 3.06
CA LEU A 40 6.26 16.07 3.94
C LEU A 40 7.68 15.95 3.36
N LEU A 41 8.06 14.77 2.85
CA LEU A 41 9.40 14.55 2.28
C LEU A 41 9.63 15.41 1.05
N ILE A 42 8.67 15.43 0.11
CA ILE A 42 8.79 16.22 -1.12
C ILE A 42 8.76 17.71 -0.81
N GLY A 43 7.83 18.15 0.04
CA GLY A 43 7.73 19.55 0.45
C GLY A 43 9.00 20.05 1.14
N ALA A 44 9.55 19.27 2.08
CA ALA A 44 10.81 19.58 2.74
C ALA A 44 11.98 19.61 1.75
N TYR A 45 12.06 18.63 0.85
CA TYR A 45 13.09 18.60 -0.20
C TYR A 45 13.02 19.83 -1.11
N MET A 46 11.83 20.18 -1.61
CA MET A 46 11.64 21.34 -2.48
C MET A 46 11.95 22.66 -1.76
N GLN A 47 11.63 22.75 -0.46
CA GLN A 47 11.97 23.90 0.39
C GLN A 47 13.49 24.07 0.50
N LEU A 48 14.23 22.98 0.72
CA LEU A 48 15.71 23.00 0.78
C LEU A 48 16.35 23.40 -0.55
N MET A 49 15.70 23.06 -1.67
CA MET A 49 16.13 23.44 -3.02
C MET A 49 15.75 24.87 -3.43
N GLY A 50 15.07 25.63 -2.57
CA GLY A 50 14.66 27.00 -2.88
C GLY A 50 13.62 27.10 -4.00
N ILE A 51 12.85 26.03 -4.25
CA ILE A 51 11.81 26.02 -5.28
C ILE A 51 10.65 26.91 -4.86
N ASN A 52 10.16 27.73 -5.79
CA ASN A 52 8.97 28.56 -5.56
C ASN A 52 7.74 27.71 -5.23
N ARG A 53 7.04 28.05 -4.15
CA ARG A 53 5.83 27.35 -3.65
C ARG A 53 6.06 25.83 -3.43
N PRO A 54 7.01 25.44 -2.58
CA PRO A 54 7.44 24.03 -2.46
C PRO A 54 6.32 23.11 -1.98
N TRP A 55 5.55 23.55 -0.97
CA TRP A 55 4.41 22.80 -0.45
C TRP A 55 3.25 22.66 -1.45
N GLY A 56 3.01 23.69 -2.28
CA GLY A 56 2.02 23.61 -3.36
C GLY A 56 2.46 22.62 -4.45
N ASN A 57 3.73 22.66 -4.83
CA ASN A 57 4.30 21.76 -5.84
C ASN A 57 4.39 20.32 -5.36
N ALA A 58 4.45 20.07 -4.04
CA ALA A 58 4.46 18.73 -3.47
C ALA A 58 3.11 17.99 -3.57
N ILE A 59 2.00 18.70 -3.83
CA ILE A 59 0.65 18.11 -3.94
C ILE A 59 0.59 17.14 -5.13
N ILE A 60 1.04 17.57 -6.30
CA ILE A 60 0.97 16.79 -7.55
C ILE A 60 1.68 15.42 -7.40
N PRO A 61 2.96 15.35 -6.99
CA PRO A 61 3.64 14.07 -6.85
C PRO A 61 3.10 13.22 -5.69
N SER A 62 2.58 13.82 -4.62
CA SER A 62 1.96 13.07 -3.52
C SER A 62 0.66 12.39 -3.95
N ILE A 63 -0.19 13.11 -4.70
CA ILE A 63 -1.41 12.54 -5.29
C ILE A 63 -1.07 11.51 -6.36
N GLY A 64 -0.09 11.80 -7.23
CA GLY A 64 0.36 10.86 -8.26
C GLY A 64 0.85 9.54 -7.67
N PHE A 65 1.63 9.61 -6.58
CA PHE A 65 2.06 8.43 -5.84
C PHE A 65 0.87 7.68 -5.21
N LEU A 66 -0.08 8.39 -4.58
CA LEU A 66 -1.27 7.74 -4.04
C LEU A 66 -2.07 7.01 -5.12
N ILE A 67 -2.28 7.64 -6.29
CA ILE A 67 -2.99 7.01 -7.42
C ILE A 67 -2.25 5.77 -7.92
N SER A 68 -0.91 5.81 -8.02
CA SER A 68 -0.13 4.65 -8.47
C SER A 68 -0.31 3.43 -7.56
N THR A 69 -0.43 3.64 -6.24
CA THR A 69 -0.71 2.54 -5.30
C THR A 69 -2.08 1.89 -5.53
N LEU A 70 -3.06 2.65 -6.03
CA LEU A 70 -4.41 2.14 -6.34
C LEU A 70 -4.45 1.46 -7.71
N THR A 71 -3.81 2.04 -8.73
CA THR A 71 -3.82 1.50 -10.10
C THR A 71 -3.09 0.17 -10.19
N LEU A 72 -2.00 -0.02 -9.43
CA LEU A 72 -1.26 -1.28 -9.40
C LEU A 72 -2.10 -2.47 -8.91
N GLN A 73 -3.01 -2.25 -7.94
CA GLN A 73 -3.92 -3.31 -7.48
C GLN A 73 -4.91 -3.71 -8.58
N TRP A 74 -5.46 -2.73 -9.29
CA TRP A 74 -6.35 -2.99 -10.42
C TRP A 74 -5.62 -3.69 -11.58
N ALA A 75 -4.41 -3.23 -11.93
CA ALA A 75 -3.57 -3.82 -12.97
C ALA A 75 -3.22 -5.28 -12.65
N LYS A 76 -2.87 -5.58 -11.39
CA LYS A 76 -2.63 -6.95 -10.92
C LYS A 76 -3.85 -7.83 -11.11
N ASN A 77 -5.04 -7.37 -10.72
CA ASN A 77 -6.28 -8.13 -10.87
C ASN A 77 -6.65 -8.37 -12.34
N ALA A 78 -6.44 -7.38 -13.20
CA ALA A 78 -6.66 -7.49 -14.64
C ALA A 78 -5.70 -8.52 -15.29
N TRP A 79 -4.43 -8.53 -14.87
CA TRP A 79 -3.44 -9.48 -15.34
C TRP A 79 -3.76 -10.91 -14.89
N LEU A 80 -4.12 -11.12 -13.61
CA LEU A 80 -4.51 -12.44 -13.10
C LEU A 80 -5.72 -13.01 -13.86
N LYS A 81 -6.74 -12.19 -14.13
CA LYS A 81 -7.93 -12.59 -14.93
C LYS A 81 -7.58 -12.98 -16.37
N SER A 82 -6.50 -12.44 -16.92
CA SER A 82 -6.05 -12.74 -18.28
C SER A 82 -5.14 -13.95 -18.35
N ARG A 83 -4.42 -14.27 -17.27
CA ARG A 83 -3.54 -15.44 -17.17
C ARG A 83 -4.31 -16.74 -16.89
N ASP A 84 -5.40 -16.66 -16.15
CA ASP A 84 -6.23 -17.83 -15.79
C ASP A 84 -7.31 -18.13 -16.86
N ARG A 85 -7.21 -17.52 -18.06
CA ARG A 85 -8.06 -17.79 -19.25
C ARG A 85 -7.28 -18.49 -20.35
#